data_AF-A0A2V6JBX8-F1
#
_entry.id   AF-A0A2V6JBX8-F1
#
_cell.length_a   1.000
_cell.length_b   1.000
_cell.length_c   1.000
_cell.angle_alpha   90.00
_cell.angle_beta   90.00
_cell.angle_gamma   90.00
#
_symmetry.space_group_name_H-M   'P 1'
#
loop_
_entity.id
_entity.type
_entity.pdbx_description
1 polymer ?
#
loop_
_entity_poly.entity_id
_entity_poly.type
_entity_poly.pdbx_seq_one_letter_code
_entity_poly.pdbx_strand_id
1 'polypeptide(L)'
;MGRKEDALREGRRAVELLPVSRDATNGPEMIQYLAIIAAWVGDKDLACEQLAKANPSQGYGTSYGRLKLLPFWDPLRGDPRFEKIVQSLAPIL
;
A
#
# COMPACT_ATOMS: atom_id res chain seq x y z
N MET A 1 -16.51 -14.10 -3.48
CA MET A 1 -15.15 -13.73 -3.91
C MET A 1 -14.53 -14.94 -4.60
N GLY A 2 -13.92 -14.77 -5.78
CA GLY A 2 -13.34 -15.92 -6.52
C GLY A 2 -12.17 -15.55 -7.44
N ARG A 3 -11.54 -14.39 -7.22
CA ARG A 3 -10.48 -13.84 -8.09
C ARG A 3 -9.34 -13.21 -7.30
N LYS A 4 -9.06 -13.72 -6.09
CA LYS A 4 -8.01 -13.20 -5.22
C LYS A 4 -6.63 -13.32 -5.88
N GLU A 5 -6.34 -14.50 -6.39
CA GLU A 5 -5.06 -14.85 -7.00
C GLU A 5 -4.84 -14.04 -8.28
N ASP A 6 -5.90 -13.87 -9.08
CA ASP A 6 -5.89 -13.00 -10.25
C ASP A 6 -5.55 -11.56 -9.87
N ALA A 7 -6.26 -10.98 -8.89
CA ALA A 7 -6.04 -9.59 -8.49
C ALA A 7 -4.60 -9.36 -8.00
N LEU A 8 -4.07 -10.28 -7.19
CA LEU A 8 -2.68 -10.23 -6.73
C LEU A 8 -1.68 -10.39 -7.88
N ARG A 9 -1.97 -11.25 -8.86
CA ARG A 9 -1.12 -11.43 -10.05
C ARG A 9 -1.07 -10.15 -10.88
N GLU A 10 -2.21 -9.54 -11.16
CA GLU A 10 -2.25 -8.29 -11.93
C GLU A 10 -1.58 -7.14 -11.19
N GLY A 11 -1.76 -7.03 -9.87
CA GLY A 11 -1.07 -6.04 -9.05
C GLY A 11 0.45 -6.19 -9.07
N ARG A 12 0.97 -7.42 -8.97
CA ARG A 12 2.41 -7.70 -9.13
C ARG A 12 2.90 -7.34 -10.53
N ARG A 13 2.12 -7.69 -11.55
CA ARG A 13 2.46 -7.37 -12.94
C ARG A 13 2.55 -5.87 -13.18
N ALA A 14 1.68 -5.07 -12.57
CA ALA A 14 1.74 -3.62 -12.65
C ALA A 14 3.06 -3.06 -12.09
N VAL A 15 3.51 -3.57 -10.93
CA VAL A 15 4.81 -3.20 -10.32
C VAL A 15 5.99 -3.60 -11.21
N GLU A 16 5.94 -4.77 -11.85
CA GLU A 16 6.98 -5.23 -12.78
C GLU A 16 7.07 -4.37 -14.05
N LEU A 17 5.93 -3.94 -14.59
CA LEU A 17 5.88 -3.14 -15.82
C LEU A 17 6.36 -1.71 -15.61
N LEU A 18 6.10 -1.16 -14.42
CA LEU A 18 6.44 0.20 -14.05
C LEU A 18 7.18 0.25 -12.71
N PRO A 19 8.43 -0.27 -12.66
CA PRO A 19 9.22 -0.22 -11.44
C PRO A 19 9.64 1.22 -11.13
N VAL A 20 9.84 1.53 -9.84
CA VAL A 20 10.31 2.85 -9.37
C VAL A 20 11.62 3.27 -10.04
N SER A 21 12.50 2.32 -10.37
CA SER A 21 13.76 2.59 -11.07
C SER A 21 13.58 3.07 -12.51
N ARG A 22 12.45 2.79 -13.14
CA ARG A 22 12.09 3.25 -14.49
C ARG A 22 11.31 4.56 -14.43
N ASP A 23 10.34 4.64 -13.52
CA ASP A 23 9.47 5.80 -13.35
C ASP A 23 9.32 6.09 -11.86
N ALA A 24 10.12 7.04 -11.38
CA ALA A 24 10.10 7.45 -9.98
C ALA A 24 8.85 8.26 -9.60
N THR A 25 8.09 8.74 -10.59
CA THR A 25 6.85 9.49 -10.37
C THR A 25 5.67 8.54 -10.17
N ASN A 26 5.48 7.60 -11.08
CA ASN A 26 4.30 6.71 -11.08
C ASN A 26 4.57 5.33 -10.48
N GLY A 27 5.81 4.86 -10.46
CA GLY A 27 6.18 3.56 -9.90
C GLY A 27 5.74 3.34 -8.44
N PRO A 28 5.87 4.34 -7.54
CA PRO A 28 5.38 4.22 -6.17
C PRO A 28 3.86 3.96 -6.07
N GLU A 29 3.06 4.49 -7.00
CA GLU A 29 1.61 4.26 -7.03
C GLU A 29 1.27 2.79 -7.31
N MET A 30 2.03 2.12 -8.18
CA MET A 30 1.82 0.69 -8.47
C MET A 30 2.05 -0.18 -7.22
N ILE A 31 3.06 0.17 -6.41
CA ILE A 31 3.32 -0.51 -5.13
C ILE A 31 2.16 -0.27 -4.16
N GLN A 32 1.64 0.96 -4.09
CA GLN A 32 0.47 1.27 -3.27
C GLN A 32 -0.77 0.48 -3.72
N TYR A 33 -1.05 0.39 -5.02
CA TYR A 33 -2.19 -0.38 -5.52
C TYR A 33 -2.06 -1.86 -5.17
N LEU A 34 -0.86 -2.44 -5.27
CA LEU A 34 -0.62 -3.80 -4.82
C LEU A 34 -0.88 -3.96 -3.32
N ALA A 35 -0.49 -2.99 -2.48
CA ALA A 35 -0.80 -3.00 -1.05
C ALA A 35 -2.31 -2.97 -0.77
N ILE A 36 -3.06 -2.14 -1.51
CA ILE A 36 -4.53 -2.06 -1.39
C ILE A 36 -5.18 -3.37 -1.81
N ILE A 37 -4.77 -3.95 -2.95
CA ILE A 37 -5.28 -5.24 -3.42
C ILE A 37 -5.04 -6.31 -2.37
N ALA A 38 -3.82 -6.40 -1.83
CA ALA A 38 -3.46 -7.35 -0.78
C ALA A 38 -4.34 -7.18 0.47
N ALA A 39 -4.56 -5.94 0.92
CA ALA A 39 -5.46 -5.66 2.03
C ALA A 39 -6.89 -6.16 1.78
N TRP A 40 -7.44 -5.89 0.59
CA TRP A 40 -8.82 -6.26 0.24
C TRP A 40 -9.02 -7.77 0.10
N VAL A 41 -7.98 -8.50 -0.30
CA VAL A 41 -8.02 -9.96 -0.37
C VAL A 41 -7.60 -10.65 0.94
N GLY A 42 -7.41 -9.87 2.01
CA GLY A 42 -7.07 -10.33 3.36
C GLY A 42 -5.62 -10.76 3.56
N ASP A 43 -4.73 -10.49 2.61
CA ASP A 43 -3.29 -10.75 2.73
C ASP A 43 -2.60 -9.56 3.41
N LYS A 44 -2.76 -9.48 4.73
CA LYS A 44 -2.26 -8.36 5.54
C LYS A 44 -0.73 -8.28 5.58
N ASP A 45 -0.05 -9.42 5.47
CA ASP A 45 1.41 -9.49 5.48
C ASP A 45 1.98 -8.80 4.24
N LEU A 46 1.51 -9.21 3.05
CA LEU A 46 1.90 -8.57 1.80
C LEU A 46 1.49 -7.09 1.78
N ALA A 47 0.28 -6.76 2.26
CA ALA A 47 -0.19 -5.38 2.29
C ALA A 47 0.75 -4.47 3.10
N CYS A 48 1.14 -4.90 4.31
CA CYS A 48 2.05 -4.13 5.16
C CYS A 48 3.46 -4.06 4.56
N GLU A 49 3.95 -5.14 3.97
CA GLU A 49 5.26 -5.16 3.29
C GLU A 49 5.33 -4.15 2.14
N GLN A 50 4.32 -4.15 1.26
CA GLN A 50 4.28 -3.24 0.11
C GLN A 50 4.05 -1.80 0.57
N LEU A 51 3.22 -1.57 1.58
CA LEU A 51 3.00 -0.24 2.14
C LEU A 51 4.29 0.36 2.75
N ALA A 52 5.11 -0.46 3.41
CA ALA A 52 6.42 -0.03 3.91
C ALA A 52 7.41 0.31 2.77
N LYS A 53 7.34 -0.41 1.64
CA LYS A 53 8.16 -0.15 0.45
C LYS A 53 7.73 1.07 -0.34
N ALA A 54 6.44 1.41 -0.33
CA ALA A 54 5.88 2.55 -1.06
C ALA A 54 6.38 3.92 -0.54
N ASN A 55 7.31 3.93 0.43
CA ASN A 55 7.95 5.09 1.07
C ASN A 55 7.03 6.31 1.15
N PRO A 56 6.25 6.44 2.24
CA PRO A 56 5.25 7.49 2.36
C PRO A 56 5.74 8.94 2.28
N SER A 57 7.07 9.14 2.33
CA SER A 57 7.71 10.44 2.16
C SER A 57 7.83 10.90 0.70
N GLN A 58 7.58 10.04 -0.30
CA GLN A 58 7.87 10.33 -1.72
C GLN A 58 6.69 10.46 -2.67
N GLY A 59 5.42 10.30 -2.27
CA GLY A 59 4.33 10.60 -3.21
C GLY A 59 2.91 10.19 -2.83
N TYR A 60 1.99 11.11 -3.17
CA TYR A 60 0.54 11.11 -3.49
C TYR A 60 -0.47 10.16 -2.81
N GLY A 61 -0.05 9.02 -2.25
CA GLY A 61 -0.95 7.93 -1.88
C GLY A 61 -1.05 7.58 -0.40
N THR A 62 0.05 7.75 0.33
CA THR A 62 0.30 7.07 1.62
C THR A 62 0.61 8.04 2.77
N SER A 63 0.23 9.31 2.64
CA SER A 63 0.33 10.27 3.74
C SER A 63 -0.47 9.84 4.97
N TYR A 64 -0.11 10.35 6.15
CA TYR A 64 -0.82 10.09 7.41
C TYR A 64 -2.34 10.20 7.28
N GLY A 65 -2.83 11.30 6.72
CA GLY A 65 -4.26 11.54 6.55
C GLY A 65 -4.91 10.50 5.64
N ARG A 66 -4.26 10.12 4.54
CA ARG A 66 -4.80 9.10 3.62
C ARG A 66 -4.85 7.73 4.26
N LEU A 67 -3.79 7.33 4.95
CA LEU A 67 -3.75 6.06 5.68
C LEU A 67 -4.73 6.05 6.86
N LYS A 68 -5.06 7.20 7.46
CA LYS A 68 -5.99 7.31 8.58
C LYS A 68 -7.46 7.40 8.17
N LEU A 69 -7.76 7.97 7.00
CA LEU A 69 -9.13 8.36 6.64
C LEU A 69 -9.72 7.60 5.45
N LEU A 70 -8.90 7.07 4.52
CA LEU A 70 -9.44 6.37 3.35
C LEU A 70 -9.87 4.94 3.68
N PRO A 71 -11.06 4.49 3.23
CA PRO A 71 -11.61 3.17 3.57
C PRO A 71 -10.84 2.01 2.91
N PHE A 72 -9.95 2.31 1.96
CA PHE A 72 -9.10 1.30 1.32
C PHE A 72 -8.28 0.51 2.34
N TRP A 73 -7.97 1.13 3.48
CA TRP A 73 -7.14 0.59 4.54
C TRP A 73 -7.92 -0.04 5.69
N ASP A 74 -9.26 -0.02 5.64
CA ASP A 74 -10.11 -0.60 6.68
C ASP A 74 -9.75 -2.06 7.02
N PRO A 75 -9.40 -2.94 6.06
CA PRO A 75 -8.97 -4.31 6.38
C PRO A 75 -7.70 -4.40 7.24
N LEU A 76 -6.86 -3.36 7.26
CA LEU A 76 -5.60 -3.32 8.02
C LEU A 76 -5.75 -2.64 9.38
N ARG A 77 -6.88 -1.97 9.67
CA ARG A 77 -7.12 -1.33 10.97
C ARG A 77 -6.97 -2.34 12.11
N GLY A 78 -6.24 -1.96 13.14
CA GLY A 78 -5.93 -2.83 14.28
C GLY A 78 -4.80 -3.83 14.04
N ASP A 79 -4.22 -3.92 12.84
CA ASP A 79 -2.95 -4.63 12.65
C ASP A 79 -1.80 -3.76 13.21
N PRO A 80 -1.02 -4.24 14.20
CA PRO A 80 0.03 -3.43 14.84
C PRO A 80 1.08 -2.89 13.86
N ARG A 81 1.34 -3.59 12.75
CA ARG A 81 2.33 -3.16 11.75
C ARG A 81 1.80 -1.97 10.96
N PHE A 82 0.53 -2.01 10.58
CA PHE A 82 -0.13 -0.92 9.89
C PHE A 82 -0.22 0.32 10.80
N GLU A 83 -0.66 0.15 12.06
CA GLU A 83 -0.75 1.27 13.01
C GLU A 83 0.62 1.90 13.29
N LYS A 84 1.70 1.10 13.31
CA LYS A 84 3.08 1.62 13.41
C LYS A 84 3.46 2.47 12.20
N ILE A 85 3.12 2.05 10.98
CA ILE A 85 3.35 2.86 9.76
C ILE A 85 2.57 4.17 9.86
N VAL A 86 1.28 4.12 10.19
CA VAL A 86 0.45 5.32 10.34
C VAL A 86 1.07 6.27 11.37
N GLN A 87 1.42 5.77 12.55
CA GLN A 87 1.98 6.59 13.62
C GLN A 87 3.33 7.22 13.22
N SER A 88 4.16 6.51 12.44
CA SER A 88 5.45 7.05 11.96
C SER A 88 5.32 8.26 11.04
N LEU A 89 4.14 8.49 10.48
CA LEU A 89 3.83 9.60 9.58
C LEU A 89 3.04 10.72 10.26
N ALA A 90 2.65 10.53 11.53
CA ALA A 90 1.88 11.53 12.25
C ALA A 90 2.64 12.86 12.28
N PRO A 91 1.94 14.01 12.12
CA PRO A 91 2.56 15.32 12.28
C PRO A 91 3.25 15.42 13.65
N ILE A 92 4.46 15.98 13.67
CA ILE A 92 5.15 16.34 14.91
C ILE A 92 4.41 17.57 15.46
N LEU A 93 3.89 17.45 16.68
CA LEU A 93 3.30 18.57 17.43
C LEU A 93 4.38 19.47 18.02
#